data_AF-A0A0F9CCN5-F1
#
_entry.id   AF-A0A0F9CCN5-F1
#
_cell.length_a   1.000
_cell.length_b   1.000
_cell.length_c   1.000
_cell.angle_alpha   90.00
_cell.angle_beta   90.00
_cell.angle_gamma   90.00
#
_symmetry.space_group_name_H-M   'P 1'
#
loop_
_entity.id
_entity.type
_entity.pdbx_description
1 polymer ?
#
loop_
_entity_poly.entity_id
_entity_poly.type
_entity_poly.pdbx_seq_one_letter_code
_entity_poly.pdbx_strand_id
1 'polypeptide(L)'
;FKADTKNKKWLENTWRITAYGWDMDLPEEQVEAHVAFKQVQRDTSNNSAEAMLFRVDDTTGYSDMRVELGLEDEDGGLKAVDRTRVPIWRIQVQFRDKDAEYEAIVDDDLGKQAAERAAFLAKEENEDYAVGRRQIQFYELALDPSDERSDLLDDFVEWKLMDRKGQDDERFLKDNQNLYALLRDPEVMDKPIRVIDFSEVPSVAIERLMTRYFATLSEGRFLFRHNNPALEKWLVEIEGYKSVGDRWMEAAPSGRSRFSRLAGRFAR
;
A
#
# COMPACT_ATOMS: atom_id res chain seq x y z
N PHE A 1 -20.57 41.77 21.80
CA PHE A 1 -20.75 41.58 20.34
C PHE A 1 -20.97 40.10 20.07
N LYS A 2 -21.98 39.72 19.26
CA LYS A 2 -22.15 38.32 18.85
C LYS A 2 -21.34 38.11 17.56
N ALA A 3 -20.53 37.05 17.54
CA ALA A 3 -19.74 36.68 16.37
C ALA A 3 -20.66 36.32 15.19
N ASP A 4 -20.48 36.97 14.04
CA ASP A 4 -21.10 36.53 12.78
C ASP A 4 -20.16 35.55 12.09
N THR A 5 -20.28 34.28 12.46
CA THR A 5 -19.46 33.18 11.93
C THR A 5 -19.71 32.88 10.46
N LYS A 6 -20.70 33.52 9.82
CA LYS A 6 -20.98 33.37 8.39
C LYS A 6 -20.30 34.43 7.54
N ASN A 7 -19.89 35.56 8.13
CA ASN A 7 -19.20 36.63 7.42
C ASN A 7 -17.69 36.38 7.36
N LYS A 8 -17.21 35.91 6.20
CA LYS A 8 -15.79 35.56 5.97
C LYS A 8 -14.83 36.72 6.30
N LYS A 9 -15.14 37.95 5.86
CA LYS A 9 -14.28 39.12 6.11
C LYS A 9 -14.20 39.47 7.60
N TRP A 10 -15.31 39.30 8.33
CA TRP A 10 -15.32 39.54 9.77
C TRP A 10 -14.47 38.52 10.52
N LEU A 11 -14.51 37.24 10.14
CA LEU A 11 -13.67 36.19 10.72
C LEU A 11 -12.19 36.45 10.46
N GLU A 12 -11.81 36.75 9.22
CA GLU A 12 -10.42 37.06 8.87
C GLU A 12 -9.89 38.26 9.68
N ASN A 13 -10.69 39.33 9.80
CA ASN A 13 -10.33 40.48 10.64
C ASN A 13 -10.20 40.11 12.12
N THR A 14 -11.05 39.20 12.62
CA THR A 14 -10.94 38.69 13.99
C THR A 14 -9.62 37.94 14.17
N TRP A 15 -9.21 37.11 13.21
CA TRP A 15 -7.93 36.39 13.26
C TRP A 15 -6.72 37.34 13.17
N ARG A 16 -6.79 38.40 12.36
CA ARG A 16 -5.78 39.47 12.35
C ARG A 16 -5.67 40.14 13.71
N ILE A 17 -6.80 40.52 14.31
CA ILE A 17 -6.84 41.12 15.65
C ILE A 17 -6.24 40.18 16.68
N THR A 18 -6.53 38.88 16.60
CA THR A 18 -5.91 37.87 17.48
C THR A 18 -4.40 37.83 17.31
N ALA A 19 -3.89 37.78 16.07
CA ALA A 19 -2.45 37.74 15.82
C ALA A 19 -1.73 39.00 16.34
N TYR A 20 -2.29 40.19 16.11
CA TYR A 20 -1.78 41.44 16.70
C TYR A 20 -1.92 41.50 18.22
N GLY A 21 -2.79 40.68 18.80
CA GLY A 21 -3.03 40.59 20.24
C GLY A 21 -2.03 39.71 21.00
N TRP A 22 -1.11 39.02 20.31
CA TRP A 22 -0.09 38.16 20.94
C TRP A 22 1.04 38.93 21.64
N ASP A 23 0.91 40.25 21.80
CA ASP A 23 1.91 41.16 22.40
C ASP A 23 3.33 40.99 21.79
N MET A 24 3.35 40.63 20.51
CA MET A 24 4.52 40.51 19.68
C MET A 24 4.36 41.45 18.48
N ASP A 25 5.40 42.24 18.18
CA ASP A 25 5.47 43.02 16.94
C ASP A 25 5.70 42.08 15.75
N LEU A 26 4.65 41.35 15.35
CA LEU A 26 4.71 40.39 14.24
C LEU A 26 4.80 41.10 12.89
N PRO A 27 5.66 40.63 11.97
CA PRO A 27 5.64 41.06 10.58
C PRO A 27 4.27 40.80 9.93
N GLU A 28 3.83 41.69 9.03
CA GLU A 28 2.55 41.56 8.30
C GLU A 28 2.42 40.20 7.60
N GLU A 29 3.52 39.67 7.04
CA GLU A 29 3.56 38.36 6.40
C GLU A 29 3.17 37.21 7.35
N GLN A 30 3.60 37.27 8.62
CA GLN A 30 3.26 36.25 9.62
C GLN A 30 1.80 36.39 10.09
N VAL A 31 1.28 37.61 10.14
CA VAL A 31 -0.14 37.87 10.43
C VAL A 31 -1.02 37.31 9.32
N GLU A 32 -0.67 37.54 8.05
CA GLU A 32 -1.43 36.98 6.93
C GLU A 32 -1.26 35.46 6.82
N ALA A 33 -0.09 34.91 7.17
CA ALA A 33 0.10 33.47 7.31
C ALA A 33 -0.80 32.87 8.41
N HIS A 34 -0.98 33.57 9.54
CA HIS A 34 -1.95 33.17 10.58
C HIS A 34 -3.38 33.11 10.05
N VAL A 35 -3.82 34.15 9.34
CA VAL A 35 -5.16 34.23 8.74
C VAL A 35 -5.36 33.10 7.73
N ALA A 36 -4.39 32.87 6.84
CA ALA A 36 -4.43 31.81 5.85
C ALA A 36 -4.49 30.43 6.52
N PHE A 37 -3.68 30.19 7.55
CA PHE A 37 -3.73 28.94 8.32
C PHE A 37 -5.10 28.74 8.98
N LYS A 38 -5.66 29.77 9.62
CA LYS A 38 -7.00 29.72 10.23
C LYS A 38 -8.10 29.42 9.22
N GLN A 39 -7.96 29.92 7.98
CA GLN A 39 -8.87 29.57 6.91
C GLN A 39 -8.77 28.09 6.55
N VAL A 40 -7.56 27.54 6.39
CA VAL A 40 -7.35 26.11 6.13
C VAL A 40 -7.94 25.25 7.26
N GLN A 41 -7.69 25.62 8.52
CA GLN A 41 -8.23 24.93 9.69
C GLN A 41 -9.77 24.90 9.70
N ARG A 42 -10.40 26.01 9.32
CA ARG A 42 -11.86 26.11 9.22
C ARG A 42 -12.43 25.21 8.12
N ASP A 43 -11.79 25.23 6.96
CA ASP A 43 -12.28 24.51 5.78
C ASP A 43 -12.01 23.00 5.89
N THR A 44 -11.06 22.59 6.73
CA THR A 44 -10.67 21.19 6.94
C THR A 44 -10.68 20.82 8.43
N SER A 45 -9.52 20.78 9.08
CA SER A 45 -9.37 20.66 10.54
C SER A 45 -7.95 21.09 10.96
N ASN A 46 -7.69 21.19 12.27
CA ASN A 46 -6.35 21.54 12.77
C ASN A 46 -5.28 20.50 12.42
N ASN A 47 -5.68 19.24 12.20
CA ASN A 47 -4.78 18.11 11.97
C ASN A 47 -4.96 17.50 10.57
N SER A 48 -5.61 18.21 9.64
CA SER A 48 -5.73 17.77 8.25
C SER A 48 -4.38 17.77 7.55
N ALA A 49 -4.28 17.01 6.47
CA ALA A 49 -3.09 17.01 5.60
C ALA A 49 -2.83 18.42 5.05
N GLU A 50 -3.88 19.16 4.67
CA GLU A 50 -3.80 20.53 4.20
C GLU A 50 -3.23 21.48 5.26
N ALA A 51 -3.70 21.37 6.51
CA ALA A 51 -3.20 22.20 7.59
C ALA A 51 -1.74 21.88 7.93
N MET A 52 -1.36 20.60 7.92
CA MET A 52 0.02 20.19 8.16
C MET A 52 0.95 20.63 7.03
N LEU A 53 0.54 20.50 5.77
CA LEU A 53 1.34 20.96 4.63
C LEU A 53 1.46 22.49 4.60
N PHE A 54 0.40 23.24 4.91
CA PHE A 54 0.49 24.69 5.05
C PHE A 54 1.63 25.09 6.00
N ARG A 55 1.76 24.37 7.12
CA ARG A 55 2.81 24.63 8.12
C ARG A 55 4.21 24.21 7.68
N VAL A 56 4.32 23.21 6.81
CA VAL A 56 5.61 22.74 6.27
C VAL A 56 6.10 23.66 5.17
N ASP A 57 5.18 24.16 4.36
CA ASP A 57 5.44 25.03 3.20
C ASP A 57 5.51 26.51 3.56
N ASP A 58 5.16 26.86 4.79
CA ASP A 58 5.25 28.22 5.28
C ASP A 58 6.71 28.69 5.26
N THR A 59 6.95 29.76 4.50
CA THR A 59 8.25 30.41 4.36
C THR A 59 8.33 31.73 5.12
N THR A 60 7.25 32.15 5.76
CA THR A 60 7.16 33.43 6.49
C THR A 60 7.77 33.36 7.90
N GLY A 61 8.11 32.15 8.37
CA GLY A 61 8.56 31.88 9.73
C GLY A 61 7.43 31.85 10.76
N TYR A 62 6.16 31.95 10.34
CA TYR A 62 4.99 31.87 11.21
C TYR A 62 4.91 30.52 11.95
N SER A 63 5.13 29.42 11.23
CA SER A 63 5.07 28.07 11.82
C SER A 63 6.16 27.87 12.90
N ASP A 64 7.38 28.32 12.62
CA ASP A 64 8.52 28.21 13.54
C ASP A 64 8.31 29.06 14.79
N MET A 65 7.90 30.33 14.61
CA MET A 65 7.55 31.22 15.73
C MET A 65 6.50 30.61 16.66
N ARG A 66 5.44 30.01 16.10
CA ARG A 66 4.41 29.36 16.93
C ARG A 66 4.87 28.10 17.64
N VAL A 67 5.88 27.41 17.11
CA VAL A 67 6.52 26.27 17.79
C VAL A 67 7.39 26.79 18.94
N GLU A 68 8.11 27.90 18.75
CA GLU A 68 8.96 28.53 19.77
C GLU A 68 8.16 29.07 20.96
N LEU A 69 6.95 29.59 20.75
CA LEU A 69 6.03 29.98 21.82
C LEU A 69 5.69 28.82 22.78
N GLY A 70 5.77 27.58 22.29
CA GLY A 70 5.54 26.39 23.10
C GLY A 70 4.07 26.12 23.42
N LEU A 71 3.74 24.87 23.77
CA LEU A 71 2.36 24.42 24.01
C LEU A 71 1.72 24.95 25.30
N GLU A 72 2.53 25.51 26.19
CA GLU A 72 2.08 26.10 27.46
C GLU A 72 1.41 27.46 27.24
N ASP A 73 1.65 28.09 26.09
CA ASP A 73 0.92 29.26 25.65
C ASP A 73 -0.46 28.82 25.11
N GLU A 74 -1.48 28.92 25.96
CA GLU A 74 -2.87 28.55 25.69
C GLU A 74 -3.44 29.22 24.41
N ASP A 75 -2.86 30.36 24.00
CA ASP A 75 -3.35 31.18 22.89
C ASP A 75 -2.50 31.10 21.62
N GLY A 76 -1.28 30.56 21.70
CA GLY A 76 -0.26 30.70 20.65
C GLY A 76 0.51 29.44 20.25
N GLY A 77 0.64 28.44 21.11
CA GLY A 77 1.53 27.30 20.88
C GLY A 77 1.14 26.34 19.75
N LEU A 78 2.13 25.84 18.98
CA LEU A 78 1.97 24.70 18.08
C LEU A 78 3.01 23.60 18.35
N LYS A 79 2.63 22.34 18.13
CA LYS A 79 3.58 21.22 18.12
C LYS A 79 4.44 21.27 16.87
N ALA A 80 5.72 20.92 16.97
CA ALA A 80 6.57 20.70 15.80
C ALA A 80 5.90 19.72 14.82
N VAL A 81 6.01 20.01 13.52
CA VAL A 81 5.44 19.16 12.48
C VAL A 81 6.36 17.95 12.26
N ASP A 82 5.80 16.76 12.27
CA ASP A 82 6.50 15.54 11.89
C ASP A 82 6.74 15.52 10.37
N ARG A 83 7.95 15.88 9.96
CA ARG A 83 8.31 15.99 8.54
C ARG A 83 8.36 14.65 7.81
N THR A 84 8.47 13.53 8.53
CA THR A 84 8.46 12.18 7.91
C THR A 84 7.12 11.88 7.24
N ARG A 85 6.04 12.55 7.67
CA ARG A 85 4.69 12.38 7.13
C ARG A 85 4.37 13.25 5.92
N VAL A 86 5.29 14.13 5.51
CA VAL A 86 5.05 15.05 4.38
C VAL A 86 4.63 14.32 3.10
N PRO A 87 5.29 13.22 2.67
CA PRO A 87 4.85 12.48 1.49
C PRO A 87 3.41 11.96 1.61
N ILE A 88 3.03 11.44 2.78
CA ILE A 88 1.66 10.97 3.05
C ILE A 88 0.66 12.11 2.88
N TRP A 89 0.92 13.26 3.49
CA TRP A 89 0.01 14.41 3.40
C TRP A 89 -0.13 14.93 1.98
N ARG A 90 0.96 14.94 1.19
CA ARG A 90 0.90 15.36 -0.22
C ARG A 90 -0.05 14.48 -1.02
N ILE A 91 0.07 13.16 -0.87
CA ILE A 91 -0.80 12.19 -1.54
C ILE A 91 -2.25 12.36 -1.06
N GLN A 92 -2.48 12.52 0.24
CA GLN A 92 -3.81 12.73 0.80
C GLN A 92 -4.50 13.99 0.24
N VAL A 93 -3.77 15.10 0.12
CA VAL A 93 -4.32 16.34 -0.48
C VAL A 93 -4.56 16.17 -1.97
N GLN A 94 -3.62 15.56 -2.70
CA GLN A 94 -3.76 15.31 -4.14
C GLN A 94 -5.00 14.48 -4.46
N PHE A 95 -5.30 13.46 -3.64
CA PHE A 95 -6.39 12.52 -3.88
C PHE A 95 -7.56 12.64 -2.90
N ARG A 96 -7.73 13.80 -2.25
CA ARG A 96 -8.72 14.01 -1.17
C ARG A 96 -10.13 13.48 -1.52
N ASP A 97 -10.63 13.84 -2.70
CA ASP A 97 -11.98 13.47 -3.12
C ASP A 97 -12.08 11.95 -3.39
N LYS A 98 -11.02 11.32 -3.91
CA LYS A 98 -10.93 9.87 -4.11
C LYS A 98 -10.79 9.10 -2.81
N ASP A 99 -10.04 9.63 -1.86
CA ASP A 99 -9.95 9.08 -0.50
C ASP A 99 -11.33 9.10 0.18
N ALA A 100 -12.11 10.17 0.00
CA ALA A 100 -13.49 10.22 0.50
C ALA A 100 -14.41 9.18 -0.18
N GLU A 101 -14.33 9.01 -1.49
CA GLU A 101 -15.05 7.95 -2.21
C GLU A 101 -14.66 6.54 -1.72
N TYR A 102 -13.36 6.29 -1.52
CA TYR A 102 -12.84 5.01 -1.07
C TYR A 102 -13.24 4.70 0.37
N GLU A 103 -13.16 5.67 1.28
CA GLU A 103 -13.55 5.47 2.68
C GLU A 103 -15.07 5.37 2.87
N ALA A 104 -15.86 5.92 1.94
CA ALA A 104 -17.31 5.73 1.91
C ALA A 104 -17.73 4.28 1.55
N ILE A 105 -16.81 3.45 1.05
CA ILE A 105 -17.03 2.02 0.87
C ILE A 105 -16.97 1.35 2.25
N VAL A 106 -18.16 1.18 2.83
CA VAL A 106 -18.39 0.59 4.15
C VAL A 106 -19.37 -0.58 4.02
N ASP A 107 -19.01 -1.73 4.59
CA ASP A 107 -19.88 -2.92 4.65
C ASP A 107 -19.69 -3.62 6.01
N ASP A 108 -20.77 -4.19 6.55
CA ASP A 108 -20.71 -4.94 7.82
C ASP A 108 -19.85 -6.22 7.68
N ASP A 109 -19.75 -6.78 6.47
CA ASP A 109 -18.82 -7.84 6.14
C ASP A 109 -17.48 -7.26 5.66
N LEU A 110 -16.46 -7.33 6.51
CA LEU A 110 -15.11 -6.86 6.22
C LEU A 110 -14.49 -7.49 4.97
N GLY A 111 -14.86 -8.73 4.64
CA GLY A 111 -14.41 -9.41 3.41
C GLY A 111 -15.04 -8.80 2.17
N LYS A 112 -16.34 -8.48 2.24
CA LYS A 112 -17.05 -7.78 1.17
C LYS A 112 -16.53 -6.35 0.99
N GLN A 113 -16.34 -5.60 2.08
CA GLN A 113 -15.75 -4.27 2.04
C GLN A 113 -14.35 -4.29 1.39
N ALA A 114 -13.52 -5.27 1.75
CA ALA A 114 -12.18 -5.41 1.16
C ALA A 114 -12.24 -5.70 -0.34
N ALA A 115 -13.17 -6.56 -0.79
CA ALA A 115 -13.37 -6.87 -2.20
C ALA A 115 -13.88 -5.64 -3.00
N GLU A 116 -14.82 -4.87 -2.45
CA GLU A 116 -15.35 -3.66 -3.08
C GLU A 116 -14.28 -2.55 -3.16
N ARG A 117 -13.49 -2.36 -2.10
CA ARG A 117 -12.33 -1.46 -2.11
C ARG A 117 -11.27 -1.89 -3.12
N ALA A 118 -10.98 -3.19 -3.23
CA ALA A 118 -10.07 -3.70 -4.25
C ALA A 118 -10.61 -3.45 -5.68
N ALA A 119 -11.90 -3.67 -5.91
CA ALA A 119 -12.55 -3.39 -7.18
C ALA A 119 -12.55 -1.89 -7.52
N PHE A 120 -12.68 -1.00 -6.53
CA PHE A 120 -12.54 0.44 -6.71
C PHE A 120 -11.13 0.84 -7.19
N LEU A 121 -10.10 0.29 -6.54
CA LEU A 121 -8.70 0.56 -6.91
C LEU A 121 -8.31 -0.03 -8.26
N ALA A 122 -8.97 -1.10 -8.71
CA ALA A 122 -8.69 -1.75 -9.99
C ALA A 122 -9.29 -1.04 -11.22
N LYS A 123 -10.04 0.06 -11.04
CA LYS A 123 -10.61 0.83 -12.15
C LYS A 123 -9.53 1.69 -12.82
N GLU A 124 -9.57 1.77 -14.15
CA GLU A 124 -8.61 2.54 -14.94
C GLU A 124 -8.59 4.02 -14.53
N GLU A 125 -9.74 4.64 -14.27
CA GLU A 125 -9.81 6.03 -13.81
C GLU A 125 -9.22 6.29 -12.41
N ASN A 126 -8.86 5.23 -11.69
CA ASN A 126 -8.33 5.27 -10.33
C ASN A 126 -6.87 4.77 -10.25
N GLU A 127 -6.19 4.53 -11.37
CA GLU A 127 -4.82 3.96 -11.39
C GLU A 127 -3.83 4.81 -10.57
N ASP A 128 -3.77 6.11 -10.81
CA ASP A 128 -2.90 7.04 -10.07
C ASP A 128 -3.23 7.06 -8.57
N TYR A 129 -4.52 6.97 -8.22
CA TYR A 129 -4.95 6.91 -6.84
C TYR A 129 -4.55 5.59 -6.18
N ALA A 130 -4.65 4.47 -6.90
CA ALA A 130 -4.21 3.18 -6.41
C ALA A 130 -2.72 3.18 -6.10
N VAL A 131 -1.88 3.77 -6.98
CA VAL A 131 -0.46 4.02 -6.72
C VAL A 131 -0.27 4.84 -5.45
N GLY A 132 -0.89 6.03 -5.35
CA GLY A 132 -0.79 6.89 -4.18
C GLY A 132 -1.18 6.18 -2.88
N ARG A 133 -2.24 5.37 -2.90
CA ARG A 133 -2.69 4.62 -1.73
C ARG A 133 -1.69 3.55 -1.30
N ARG A 134 -0.98 2.91 -2.24
CA ARG A 134 0.11 1.95 -1.91
C ARG A 134 1.35 2.66 -1.40
N GLN A 135 1.66 3.84 -1.92
CA GLN A 135 2.74 4.69 -1.39
C GLN A 135 2.45 5.11 0.06
N ILE A 136 1.21 5.51 0.38
CA ILE A 136 0.81 5.79 1.78
C ILE A 136 1.05 4.56 2.66
N GLN A 137 0.58 3.38 2.23
CA GLN A 137 0.79 2.14 3.00
C GLN A 137 2.27 1.86 3.25
N PHE A 138 3.14 2.16 2.29
CA PHE A 138 4.58 1.99 2.44
C PHE A 138 5.16 2.95 3.49
N TYR A 139 4.83 4.25 3.41
CA TYR A 139 5.29 5.23 4.40
C TYR A 139 4.73 4.97 5.81
N GLU A 140 3.54 4.38 5.92
CA GLU A 140 2.94 3.98 7.20
C GLU A 140 3.65 2.81 7.89
N LEU A 141 4.50 2.06 7.19
CA LEU A 141 5.39 1.03 7.78
C LEU A 141 6.55 1.65 8.59
N ALA A 142 6.37 2.89 9.08
CA ALA A 142 7.33 3.66 9.85
C ALA A 142 8.68 3.87 9.16
N LEU A 143 8.68 3.91 7.83
CA LEU A 143 9.85 4.23 7.05
C LEU A 143 9.97 5.76 6.97
N ASP A 144 11.03 6.30 7.57
CA ASP A 144 11.44 7.67 7.30
C ASP A 144 11.70 7.79 5.78
N PRO A 145 11.19 8.82 5.08
CA PRO A 145 11.52 9.01 3.67
C PRO A 145 13.02 9.12 3.37
N SER A 146 13.85 9.41 4.39
CA SER A 146 15.31 9.40 4.31
C SER A 146 15.97 8.04 4.64
N ASP A 147 15.17 7.05 5.01
CA ASP A 147 15.62 5.67 5.23
C ASP A 147 16.05 5.05 3.90
N GLU A 148 17.16 4.30 3.89
CA GLU A 148 17.64 3.59 2.70
C GLU A 148 16.59 2.60 2.16
N ARG A 149 15.66 2.14 3.01
CA ARG A 149 14.54 1.30 2.59
C ARG A 149 13.56 2.04 1.70
N SER A 150 13.56 3.37 1.65
CA SER A 150 12.70 4.15 0.75
C SER A 150 12.89 3.82 -0.72
N ASP A 151 14.06 3.30 -1.11
CA ASP A 151 14.33 2.77 -2.45
C ASP A 151 13.43 1.57 -2.83
N LEU A 152 12.77 0.94 -1.84
CA LEU A 152 11.85 -0.19 -2.05
C LEU A 152 10.41 0.27 -2.35
N LEU A 153 10.14 1.58 -2.39
CA LEU A 153 8.81 2.12 -2.61
C LEU A 153 8.20 1.60 -3.91
N ASP A 154 8.93 1.67 -5.02
CA ASP A 154 8.43 1.30 -6.34
C ASP A 154 8.16 -0.22 -6.40
N ASP A 155 9.08 -1.05 -5.93
CA ASP A 155 8.89 -2.51 -5.85
C ASP A 155 7.68 -2.87 -4.98
N PHE A 156 7.50 -2.18 -3.85
CA PHE A 156 6.36 -2.42 -2.96
C PHE A 156 5.04 -2.03 -3.62
N VAL A 157 4.99 -0.88 -4.29
CA VAL A 157 3.81 -0.40 -5.01
C VAL A 157 3.45 -1.37 -6.13
N GLU A 158 4.43 -1.78 -6.95
CA GLU A 158 4.26 -2.76 -8.01
C GLU A 158 3.68 -4.06 -7.44
N TRP A 159 4.34 -4.65 -6.43
CA TRP A 159 3.88 -5.89 -5.79
C TRP A 159 2.46 -5.80 -5.21
N LYS A 160 2.05 -4.63 -4.70
CA LYS A 160 0.71 -4.42 -4.16
C LYS A 160 -0.37 -4.25 -5.24
N LEU A 161 0.00 -3.84 -6.44
CA LEU A 161 -0.92 -3.60 -7.56
C LEU A 161 -0.97 -4.76 -8.57
N MET A 162 -0.05 -5.73 -8.48
CA MET A 162 -0.08 -6.93 -9.31
C MET A 162 -1.42 -7.69 -9.21
N ASP A 163 -1.93 -8.15 -10.36
CA ASP A 163 -3.06 -9.07 -10.46
C ASP A 163 -2.60 -10.47 -10.02
N ARG A 164 -2.85 -10.81 -8.75
CA ARG A 164 -2.31 -12.01 -8.10
C ARG A 164 -2.96 -13.26 -8.64
N LYS A 165 -2.21 -14.02 -9.45
CA LYS A 165 -2.63 -15.34 -9.94
C LYS A 165 -1.52 -16.36 -9.71
N GLY A 166 -1.92 -17.51 -9.18
CA GLY A 166 -0.98 -18.62 -8.97
C GLY A 166 0.20 -18.20 -8.10
N GLN A 167 1.42 -18.28 -8.64
CA GLN A 167 2.66 -17.94 -7.94
C GLN A 167 3.35 -16.64 -8.42
N ASP A 168 2.58 -15.68 -8.94
CA ASP A 168 3.11 -14.40 -9.39
C ASP A 168 3.77 -13.59 -8.25
N ASP A 169 3.16 -13.57 -7.06
CA ASP A 169 3.71 -12.91 -5.88
C ASP A 169 5.08 -13.50 -5.48
N GLU A 170 5.18 -14.82 -5.39
CA GLU A 170 6.42 -15.49 -5.00
C GLU A 170 7.53 -15.31 -6.04
N ARG A 171 7.20 -15.26 -7.33
CA ARG A 171 8.17 -14.95 -8.38
C ARG A 171 8.66 -13.51 -8.29
N PHE A 172 7.77 -12.56 -8.09
CA PHE A 172 8.15 -11.16 -7.92
C PHE A 172 9.09 -11.00 -6.71
N LEU A 173 8.74 -11.61 -5.58
CA LEU A 173 9.58 -11.55 -4.38
C LEU A 173 10.89 -12.33 -4.52
N LYS A 174 10.95 -13.34 -5.39
CA LYS A 174 12.19 -14.03 -5.74
C LYS A 174 13.17 -13.09 -6.42
N ASP A 175 12.68 -12.23 -7.31
CA ASP A 175 13.52 -11.29 -8.06
C ASP A 175 13.77 -9.98 -7.27
N ASN A 176 12.94 -9.67 -6.27
CA ASN A 176 13.03 -8.48 -5.40
C ASN A 176 13.35 -8.84 -3.94
N GLN A 177 14.56 -9.37 -3.68
CA GLN A 177 14.94 -9.91 -2.37
C GLN A 177 14.96 -8.87 -1.22
N ASN A 178 15.25 -7.60 -1.51
CA ASN A 178 15.23 -6.56 -0.48
C ASN A 178 13.81 -6.27 0.00
N LEU A 179 12.84 -6.20 -0.93
CA LEU A 179 11.43 -6.12 -0.59
C LEU A 179 10.98 -7.36 0.20
N TYR A 180 11.40 -8.56 -0.23
CA TYR A 180 11.10 -9.79 0.49
C TYR A 180 11.61 -9.77 1.95
N ALA A 181 12.82 -9.24 2.17
CA ALA A 181 13.38 -9.08 3.51
C ALA A 181 12.54 -8.09 4.35
N LEU A 182 12.18 -6.94 3.79
CA LEU A 182 11.31 -5.94 4.44
C LEU A 182 9.97 -6.55 4.88
N LEU A 183 9.30 -7.27 3.98
CA LEU A 183 7.99 -7.87 4.25
C LEU A 183 8.04 -9.00 5.30
N ARG A 184 9.23 -9.51 5.60
CA ARG A 184 9.47 -10.54 6.61
C ARG A 184 9.93 -10.00 7.96
N ASP A 185 10.30 -8.74 8.02
CA ASP A 185 10.83 -8.13 9.22
C ASP A 185 9.71 -7.90 10.25
N PRO A 186 9.73 -8.60 11.42
CA PRO A 186 8.74 -8.40 12.47
C PRO A 186 8.86 -7.07 13.20
N GLU A 187 9.96 -6.33 13.03
CA GLU A 187 10.11 -4.98 13.59
C GLU A 187 9.39 -3.93 12.74
N VAL A 188 9.19 -4.22 11.44
CA VAL A 188 8.54 -3.32 10.48
C VAL A 188 7.08 -3.72 10.22
N MET A 189 6.83 -5.01 10.06
CA MET A 189 5.53 -5.54 9.66
C MET A 189 4.75 -6.05 10.87
N ASP A 190 3.53 -5.53 11.10
CA ASP A 190 2.59 -6.09 12.10
C ASP A 190 2.29 -7.58 11.84
N LYS A 191 2.24 -7.96 10.56
CA LYS A 191 2.01 -9.34 10.09
C LYS A 191 3.01 -9.69 9.00
N PRO A 192 4.22 -10.14 9.38
CA PRO A 192 5.24 -10.55 8.41
C PRO A 192 4.75 -11.69 7.52
N ILE A 193 5.19 -11.70 6.27
CA ILE A 193 4.91 -12.82 5.36
C ILE A 193 5.68 -14.07 5.81
N ARG A 194 5.16 -15.24 5.42
CA ARG A 194 5.83 -16.52 5.73
C ARG A 194 7.11 -16.67 4.92
N VAL A 195 8.01 -17.53 5.41
CA VAL A 195 9.17 -17.96 4.63
C VAL A 195 8.68 -18.68 3.38
N ILE A 196 9.20 -18.25 2.22
CA ILE A 196 8.89 -18.82 0.90
C ILE A 196 10.11 -19.65 0.52
N ASP A 197 9.89 -20.90 0.15
CA ASP A 197 10.93 -21.69 -0.50
C ASP A 197 10.93 -21.36 -2.00
N PHE A 198 11.78 -20.42 -2.41
CA PHE A 198 11.89 -20.01 -3.81
C PHE A 198 12.41 -21.11 -4.75
N SER A 199 12.87 -22.25 -4.21
CA SER A 199 13.21 -23.45 -5.01
C SER A 199 11.97 -24.25 -5.41
N GLU A 200 10.87 -24.16 -4.64
CA GLU A 200 9.58 -24.76 -4.98
C GLU A 200 8.77 -23.89 -5.96
N VAL A 201 9.17 -22.63 -6.18
CA VAL A 201 8.44 -21.69 -7.05
C VAL A 201 8.71 -22.01 -8.53
N PRO A 202 7.72 -22.48 -9.31
CA PRO A 202 7.90 -22.81 -10.70
C PRO A 202 8.02 -21.54 -11.54
N SER A 203 8.77 -21.65 -12.64
CA SER A 203 8.75 -20.61 -13.66
C SER A 203 7.37 -20.53 -14.33
N VAL A 204 7.06 -19.39 -14.95
CA VAL A 204 5.81 -19.18 -15.71
C VAL A 204 5.63 -20.27 -16.78
N ALA A 205 6.71 -20.71 -17.42
CA ALA A 205 6.67 -21.78 -18.42
C ALA A 205 6.24 -23.13 -17.80
N ILE A 206 6.79 -23.48 -16.63
CA ILE A 206 6.43 -24.71 -15.91
C ILE A 206 5.00 -24.64 -15.41
N GLU A 207 4.55 -23.50 -14.87
CA GLU A 207 3.18 -23.32 -14.42
C GLU A 207 2.15 -23.48 -15.55
N ARG A 208 2.42 -22.91 -16.73
CA ARG A 208 1.58 -23.12 -17.93
C ARG A 208 1.50 -24.60 -18.32
N LEU A 209 2.63 -25.32 -18.22
CA LEU A 209 2.67 -26.76 -18.48
C LEU A 209 1.90 -27.55 -17.41
N MET A 210 1.98 -27.16 -16.13
CA MET A 210 1.21 -27.76 -15.05
C MET A 210 -0.29 -27.60 -15.26
N THR A 211 -0.76 -26.40 -15.61
CA THR A 211 -2.19 -26.16 -15.89
C THR A 211 -2.70 -27.07 -16.99
N ARG A 212 -1.95 -27.23 -18.08
CA ARG A 212 -2.28 -28.17 -19.17
C ARG A 212 -2.21 -29.63 -18.72
N TYR A 213 -1.20 -30.00 -17.94
CA TYR A 213 -1.03 -31.33 -17.41
C TYR A 213 -2.20 -31.76 -16.52
N PHE A 214 -2.66 -30.88 -15.62
CA PHE A 214 -3.80 -31.17 -14.75
C PHE A 214 -5.13 -31.22 -15.49
N ALA A 215 -5.29 -30.43 -16.56
CA ALA A 215 -6.44 -30.51 -17.46
C ALA A 215 -6.42 -31.76 -18.37
N THR A 216 -5.27 -32.40 -18.56
CA THR A 216 -5.14 -33.62 -19.36
C THR A 216 -5.80 -34.80 -18.65
N LEU A 217 -6.60 -35.58 -19.38
CA LEU A 217 -7.20 -36.84 -18.91
C LEU A 217 -6.12 -37.76 -18.31
N SER A 218 -6.49 -38.55 -17.31
CA SER A 218 -5.53 -39.37 -16.56
C SER A 218 -4.67 -40.27 -17.45
N GLU A 219 -5.23 -40.79 -18.54
CA GLU A 219 -4.53 -41.66 -19.49
C GLU A 219 -3.47 -40.93 -20.34
N GLY A 220 -3.65 -39.63 -20.60
CA GLY A 220 -2.72 -38.81 -21.40
C GLY A 220 -1.57 -38.18 -20.61
N ARG A 221 -1.61 -38.25 -19.28
CA ARG A 221 -0.66 -37.55 -18.40
C ARG A 221 0.78 -38.05 -18.51
N PHE A 222 0.99 -39.36 -18.69
CA PHE A 222 2.34 -39.91 -18.86
C PHE A 222 2.97 -39.48 -20.18
N LEU A 223 2.20 -39.55 -21.28
CA LEU A 223 2.65 -39.06 -22.58
C LEU A 223 2.91 -37.55 -22.55
N PHE A 224 2.06 -36.77 -21.88
CA PHE A 224 2.27 -35.33 -21.71
C PHE A 224 3.58 -35.03 -20.97
N ARG A 225 3.85 -35.71 -19.85
CA ARG A 225 5.11 -35.56 -19.10
C ARG A 225 6.33 -35.96 -19.94
N HIS A 226 6.26 -37.09 -20.65
CA HIS A 226 7.31 -37.54 -21.55
C HIS A 226 7.66 -36.48 -22.62
N ASN A 227 6.64 -35.88 -23.23
CA ASN A 227 6.81 -34.85 -24.26
C ASN A 227 7.22 -33.47 -23.71
N ASN A 228 7.27 -33.28 -22.38
CA ASN A 228 7.61 -32.02 -21.74
C ASN A 228 8.70 -32.24 -20.67
N PRO A 229 9.96 -32.47 -21.06
CA PRO A 229 11.04 -32.88 -20.15
C PRO A 229 11.33 -31.87 -19.05
N ALA A 230 11.11 -30.57 -19.28
CA ALA A 230 11.27 -29.54 -18.25
C ALA A 230 10.22 -29.69 -17.13
N LEU A 231 8.96 -29.96 -17.49
CA LEU A 231 7.90 -30.26 -16.53
C LEU A 231 8.19 -31.58 -15.81
N GLU A 232 8.62 -32.61 -16.54
CA GLU A 232 8.97 -33.91 -15.95
C GLU A 232 10.07 -33.77 -14.90
N LYS A 233 11.15 -33.08 -15.25
CA LYS A 233 12.26 -32.81 -14.33
C LYS A 233 11.76 -32.10 -13.08
N TRP A 234 10.97 -31.04 -13.25
CA TRP A 234 10.42 -30.29 -12.13
C TRP A 234 9.50 -31.14 -11.25
N LEU A 235 8.57 -31.92 -11.83
CA LEU A 235 7.68 -32.81 -11.07
C LEU A 235 8.46 -33.88 -10.29
N VAL A 236 9.54 -34.42 -10.85
CA VAL A 236 10.36 -35.44 -10.19
C VAL A 236 11.20 -34.83 -9.08
N GLU A 237 11.92 -33.75 -9.36
CA GLU A 237 12.91 -33.16 -8.45
C GLU A 237 12.26 -32.33 -7.34
N ILE A 238 11.23 -31.55 -7.65
CA ILE A 238 10.59 -30.61 -6.72
C ILE A 238 9.36 -31.24 -6.07
N GLU A 239 8.47 -31.84 -6.87
CA GLU A 239 7.23 -32.44 -6.35
C GLU A 239 7.38 -33.92 -5.95
N GLY A 240 8.56 -34.53 -6.15
CA GLY A 240 8.86 -35.90 -5.74
C GLY A 240 8.14 -36.99 -6.54
N TYR A 241 7.69 -36.69 -7.76
CA TYR A 241 7.02 -37.67 -8.61
C TYR A 241 8.01 -38.76 -9.05
N LYS A 242 7.51 -39.98 -9.26
CA LYS A 242 8.31 -41.01 -9.93
C LYS A 242 8.53 -40.61 -11.39
N SER A 243 9.77 -40.73 -11.86
CA SER A 243 10.10 -40.45 -13.26
C SER A 243 9.30 -41.33 -14.21
N VAL A 244 8.79 -40.78 -15.31
CA VAL A 244 8.01 -41.56 -16.29
C VAL A 244 8.89 -42.63 -16.95
N GLY A 245 10.13 -42.32 -17.32
CA GLY A 245 10.97 -43.25 -18.10
C GLY A 245 10.24 -43.72 -19.35
N ASP A 246 10.20 -45.03 -19.59
CA ASP A 246 9.46 -45.66 -20.69
C ASP A 246 8.01 -46.04 -20.34
N ARG A 247 7.54 -45.76 -19.12
CA ARG A 247 6.20 -46.16 -18.63
C ARG A 247 5.04 -45.49 -19.35
N TRP A 248 5.30 -44.47 -20.15
CA TRP A 248 4.29 -43.85 -21.00
C TRP A 248 3.83 -44.76 -22.15
N MET A 249 4.61 -45.80 -22.49
CA MET A 249 4.25 -46.82 -23.48
C MET A 249 3.48 -48.01 -22.88
N GLU A 250 3.34 -48.08 -21.55
CA GLU A 250 2.56 -49.11 -20.88
C GLU A 250 1.08 -48.72 -20.87
N ALA A 251 0.19 -49.64 -21.28
CA ALA A 251 -1.26 -49.42 -21.22
C ALA A 251 -1.67 -49.02 -19.79
N ALA A 252 -2.48 -47.96 -19.66
CA ALA A 252 -2.86 -47.41 -18.36
C ALA A 252 -3.41 -48.52 -17.44
N PRO A 253 -2.86 -48.70 -16.22
CA PRO A 253 -3.36 -49.71 -15.31
C PRO A 253 -4.80 -49.36 -14.92
N SER A 254 -5.73 -50.26 -15.24
CA SER A 254 -7.19 -50.11 -15.05
C SER A 254 -7.65 -50.13 -13.58
N GLY A 255 -6.80 -49.76 -12.63
CA GLY A 255 -6.98 -50.04 -11.19
C GLY A 255 -6.77 -48.86 -10.25
N ARG A 256 -7.89 -48.33 -9.74
CA ARG A 256 -8.13 -47.58 -8.49
C ARG A 256 -7.04 -46.59 -7.99
N SER A 257 -7.33 -45.31 -8.28
CA SER A 257 -6.71 -44.09 -7.76
C SER A 257 -6.64 -44.02 -6.22
N ARG A 258 -5.44 -43.71 -5.70
CA ARG A 258 -5.20 -43.05 -4.40
C ARG A 258 -4.43 -41.75 -4.62
N PHE A 259 -5.08 -40.70 -5.12
CA PHE A 259 -4.53 -39.35 -5.11
C PHE A 259 -5.47 -38.42 -4.33
N SER A 260 -5.30 -38.37 -3.01
CA SER A 260 -6.12 -37.51 -2.12
C SER A 260 -5.36 -36.33 -1.49
N ARG A 261 -4.19 -35.94 -1.99
CA ARG A 261 -3.37 -34.87 -1.36
C ARG A 261 -3.16 -33.59 -2.16
N LEU A 262 -3.60 -33.49 -3.42
CA LEU A 262 -3.17 -32.40 -4.32
C LEU A 262 -4.24 -31.37 -4.69
N ALA A 263 -5.52 -31.58 -4.33
CA ALA A 263 -6.57 -30.62 -4.68
C ALA A 263 -6.55 -29.31 -3.84
N GLY A 264 -5.78 -29.26 -2.75
CA GLY A 264 -5.78 -28.11 -1.83
C GLY A 264 -4.72 -27.03 -2.11
N ARG A 265 -3.71 -27.29 -2.96
CA ARG A 265 -2.56 -26.38 -3.14
C ARG A 265 -2.70 -25.42 -4.34
N PHE A 266 -3.63 -25.67 -5.26
CA PHE A 266 -3.82 -24.88 -6.50
C PHE A 266 -5.18 -24.14 -6.56
N ALA A 267 -5.89 -24.07 -5.43
CA ALA A 267 -7.19 -23.38 -5.32
C ALA A 267 -7.11 -22.08 -4.51
N ARG A 268 -5.93 -21.45 -4.46
CA ARG A 268 -5.73 -20.14 -3.83
C ARG A 268 -5.40 -19.10 -4.88
#